data_AF-A0A7G1IXJ1-F1
#
_entry.id   AF-A0A7G1IXJ1-F1
#
_cell.length_a   1.000
_cell.length_b   1.000
_cell.length_c   1.000
_cell.angle_alpha   90.00
_cell.angle_beta   90.00
_cell.angle_gamma   90.00
#
_symmetry.space_group_name_H-M   'P 1'
#
loop_
_entity.id
_entity.type
_entity.pdbx_description
1 polymer ?
#
loop_
_entity_poly.entity_id
_entity_poly.type
_entity_poly.pdbx_seq_one_letter_code
_entity_poly.pdbx_strand_id
1 'polypeptide(L)'
;MNKLQELRKSKGDTQKTLAELLGVSEMTISRWEKEKELKIKYEYTQKLADYFGVSVGHLLGYEDNFIETVKELSQKDGSDEAFFKAFRAYYELKMADGTERILILKGEDFLNRYREEILKSLIPNFNELSKHDIEKYLSDDKTINEAEQKLNDFLFTLGTLNPQEVHLLVNFIFLSGEDKQIVLNLLKSLSNK
;
A
#
# COMPACT_ATOMS: atom_id res chain seq x y z
N MET A 1 -12.87 -22.38 -6.07
CA MET A 1 -11.72 -22.27 -6.99
C MET A 1 -11.04 -20.96 -6.62
N ASN A 2 -9.73 -20.95 -6.42
CA ASN A 2 -9.01 -19.71 -6.09
C ASN A 2 -8.32 -19.12 -7.34
N LYS A 3 -7.77 -17.90 -7.21
CA LYS A 3 -7.23 -17.18 -8.35
C LYS A 3 -6.06 -17.89 -9.03
N LEU A 4 -5.18 -18.55 -8.26
CA LEU A 4 -4.09 -19.36 -8.82
C LEU A 4 -4.62 -20.42 -9.79
N GLN A 5 -5.68 -21.13 -9.40
CA GLN A 5 -6.30 -22.13 -10.26
C GLN A 5 -6.97 -21.50 -11.50
N GLU A 6 -7.58 -20.33 -11.36
CA GLU A 6 -8.17 -19.58 -12.48
C GLU A 6 -7.11 -19.14 -13.49
N LEU A 7 -6.05 -18.47 -13.03
CA LEU A 7 -4.97 -17.95 -13.86
C LEU A 7 -4.21 -19.07 -14.58
N ARG A 8 -3.97 -20.20 -13.89
CA ARG A 8 -3.37 -21.36 -14.52
C ARG A 8 -4.25 -21.88 -15.66
N LYS A 9 -5.55 -22.06 -15.41
CA LYS A 9 -6.49 -22.60 -16.40
C LYS A 9 -6.69 -21.63 -17.57
N SER A 10 -6.76 -20.32 -17.33
CA SER A 10 -6.92 -19.32 -18.38
C SER A 10 -5.71 -19.25 -19.31
N LYS A 11 -4.50 -19.48 -18.76
CA LYS A 11 -3.26 -19.57 -19.53
C LYS A 11 -3.08 -20.93 -20.24
N GLY A 12 -3.87 -21.94 -19.89
CA GLY A 12 -3.78 -23.30 -20.46
C GLY A 12 -2.73 -24.20 -19.81
N ASP A 13 -2.19 -23.80 -18.65
CA ASP A 13 -1.11 -24.50 -17.98
C ASP A 13 -1.60 -25.71 -17.17
N THR A 14 -0.73 -26.72 -17.02
CA THR A 14 -0.97 -27.85 -16.11
C THR A 14 -0.39 -27.55 -14.72
N GLN A 15 -0.85 -28.25 -13.68
CA GLN A 15 -0.26 -28.12 -12.34
C GLN A 15 1.24 -28.48 -12.35
N LYS A 16 1.61 -29.47 -13.17
CA LYS A 16 3.00 -29.82 -13.48
C LYS A 16 3.81 -28.64 -14.04
N THR A 17 3.23 -27.84 -14.94
CA THR A 17 3.93 -26.67 -15.54
C THR A 17 4.31 -25.66 -14.46
N LEU A 18 3.39 -25.33 -13.55
CA LEU A 18 3.69 -24.43 -12.44
C LEU A 18 4.65 -25.04 -11.41
N ALA A 19 4.57 -26.35 -11.20
CA ALA A 19 5.48 -27.06 -10.30
C ALA A 19 6.94 -26.98 -10.80
N GLU A 20 7.14 -27.18 -12.11
CA GLU A 20 8.44 -27.05 -12.76
C GLU A 20 8.96 -25.60 -12.72
N LEU A 21 8.10 -24.61 -13.00
CA LEU A 21 8.43 -23.19 -12.90
C LEU A 21 8.96 -22.80 -11.51
N LEU A 22 8.34 -23.34 -10.46
CA LEU A 22 8.62 -22.97 -9.08
C LEU A 22 9.64 -23.89 -8.39
N GLY A 23 10.01 -25.02 -8.99
CA GLY A 23 10.85 -26.02 -8.35
C GLY A 23 10.19 -26.71 -7.16
N VAL A 24 8.87 -26.88 -7.21
CA VAL A 24 8.06 -27.56 -6.16
C VAL A 24 7.39 -28.81 -6.72
N SER A 25 6.72 -29.59 -5.87
CA SER A 25 5.96 -30.75 -6.33
C SER A 25 4.61 -30.34 -6.96
N GLU A 26 4.10 -31.12 -7.91
CA GLU A 26 2.74 -30.94 -8.45
C GLU A 26 1.67 -31.00 -7.34
N MET A 27 1.90 -31.82 -6.31
CA MET A 27 1.04 -31.91 -5.15
C MET A 27 1.00 -30.61 -4.34
N THR A 28 2.10 -29.85 -4.31
CA THR A 28 2.17 -28.53 -3.69
C THR A 28 1.23 -27.56 -4.42
N ILE A 29 1.29 -27.51 -5.75
CA ILE A 29 0.39 -26.68 -6.56
C ILE A 29 -1.07 -27.10 -6.35
N SER A 30 -1.36 -28.41 -6.37
CA SER A 30 -2.73 -28.89 -6.13
C SER A 30 -3.25 -28.54 -4.73
N ARG A 31 -2.38 -28.51 -3.70
CA ARG A 31 -2.78 -28.08 -2.35
C ARG A 31 -3.11 -26.60 -2.35
N TRP A 32 -2.21 -25.77 -2.88
CA TRP A 32 -2.40 -24.32 -2.99
C TRP A 32 -3.69 -23.96 -3.72
N GLU A 33 -4.04 -24.63 -4.82
CA GLU A 33 -5.29 -24.38 -5.56
C GLU A 33 -6.58 -24.71 -4.79
N LYS A 34 -6.49 -25.54 -3.74
CA LYS A 34 -7.64 -25.95 -2.90
C LYS A 34 -7.82 -25.05 -1.69
N GLU A 35 -6.83 -24.24 -1.33
CA GLU A 35 -6.94 -23.31 -0.21
C GLU A 35 -7.91 -22.18 -0.54
N LYS A 36 -8.77 -21.83 0.42
CA LYS A 36 -9.69 -20.68 0.32
C LYS A 36 -8.92 -19.36 0.23
N GLU A 37 -7.88 -19.23 1.04
CA GLU A 37 -6.93 -18.11 1.02
C GLU A 37 -5.58 -18.69 0.67
N LEU A 38 -4.96 -18.19 -0.41
CA LEU A 38 -3.68 -18.69 -0.88
C LEU A 38 -2.57 -18.20 0.06
N LYS A 39 -2.01 -19.08 0.89
CA LYS A 39 -0.93 -18.73 1.85
C LYS A 39 0.37 -19.39 1.44
N ILE A 40 1.11 -18.70 0.55
CA ILE A 40 2.38 -19.19 0.02
C ILE A 40 3.49 -18.17 0.26
N LYS A 41 4.75 -18.63 0.33
CA LYS A 41 5.88 -17.74 0.55
C LYS A 41 5.98 -16.70 -0.57
N TYR A 42 6.38 -15.48 -0.20
CA TYR A 42 6.51 -14.37 -1.13
C TYR A 42 7.28 -14.70 -2.41
N GLU A 43 8.40 -15.42 -2.27
CA GLU A 43 9.25 -15.85 -3.39
C GLU A 43 8.48 -16.60 -4.49
N TYR A 44 7.46 -17.40 -4.11
CA TYR A 44 6.62 -18.12 -5.06
C TYR A 44 5.51 -17.23 -5.59
N THR A 45 4.93 -16.39 -4.74
CA THR A 45 3.86 -15.45 -5.12
C THR A 45 4.34 -14.47 -6.18
N GLN A 46 5.53 -13.88 -5.99
CA GLN A 46 6.12 -12.95 -6.95
C GLN A 46 6.40 -13.62 -8.29
N LYS A 47 7.03 -14.81 -8.28
CA LYS A 47 7.30 -15.57 -9.51
C LYS A 47 6.02 -15.91 -10.28
N LEU A 48 4.97 -16.31 -9.58
CA LEU A 48 3.67 -16.60 -10.20
C LEU A 48 3.02 -15.34 -10.74
N ALA A 49 3.06 -14.23 -10.01
CA ALA A 49 2.52 -12.95 -10.43
C ALA A 49 3.22 -12.46 -11.72
N ASP A 50 4.55 -12.48 -11.74
CA ASP A 50 5.37 -12.14 -12.90
C ASP A 50 5.06 -13.07 -14.09
N TYR A 51 4.95 -14.38 -13.84
CA TYR A 51 4.64 -15.37 -14.87
C TYR A 51 3.25 -15.18 -15.49
N PHE A 52 2.26 -14.80 -14.69
CA PHE A 52 0.90 -14.52 -15.16
C PHE A 52 0.71 -13.09 -15.68
N GLY A 53 1.67 -12.20 -15.44
CA GLY A 53 1.56 -10.79 -15.80
C GLY A 53 0.48 -10.05 -15.00
N VAL A 54 0.28 -10.43 -13.74
CA VAL A 54 -0.73 -9.84 -12.83
C VAL A 54 -0.05 -9.34 -11.56
N SER A 55 -0.76 -8.55 -10.75
CA SER A 55 -0.27 -8.17 -9.43
C SER A 55 -0.25 -9.39 -8.48
N VAL A 56 0.66 -9.41 -7.51
CA VAL A 56 0.62 -10.38 -6.39
C VAL A 56 -0.74 -10.40 -5.72
N GLY A 57 -1.34 -9.22 -5.60
CA GLY A 57 -2.65 -9.06 -5.00
C GLY A 57 -3.80 -9.71 -5.76
N HIS A 58 -3.78 -9.59 -7.07
CA HIS A 58 -4.70 -10.27 -7.97
C HIS A 58 -4.59 -11.78 -7.78
N LEU A 59 -3.35 -12.30 -7.83
CA LEU A 59 -3.06 -13.73 -7.64
C LEU A 59 -3.54 -14.27 -6.28
N LEU A 60 -3.51 -13.45 -5.23
CA LEU A 60 -4.01 -13.82 -3.90
C LEU A 60 -5.54 -13.66 -3.75
N GLY A 61 -6.23 -13.10 -4.75
CA GLY A 61 -7.70 -12.93 -4.77
C GLY A 61 -8.20 -11.72 -3.97
N TYR A 62 -7.31 -10.83 -3.56
CA TYR A 62 -7.65 -9.71 -2.71
C TYR A 62 -8.29 -8.54 -3.48
N GLU A 63 -8.01 -8.38 -4.78
CA GLU A 63 -8.65 -7.36 -5.63
C GLU A 63 -10.16 -7.60 -5.79
N ASP A 64 -10.58 -8.86 -5.91
CA ASP A 64 -12.00 -9.22 -6.05
C ASP A 64 -12.77 -8.95 -4.73
N ASN A 65 -12.16 -9.34 -3.59
CA ASN A 65 -12.69 -9.02 -2.25
C ASN A 65 -12.73 -7.50 -2.00
N PHE A 66 -11.74 -6.75 -2.49
CA PHE A 66 -11.72 -5.30 -2.44
C PHE A 66 -12.89 -4.70 -3.20
N ILE A 67 -13.13 -5.12 -4.46
CA ILE A 67 -14.24 -4.62 -5.28
C ILE A 67 -15.59 -4.93 -4.62
N GLU A 68 -15.76 -6.10 -4.03
CA GLU A 68 -17.00 -6.50 -3.36
C GLU A 68 -17.24 -5.72 -2.07
N THR A 69 -16.22 -5.61 -1.21
CA THR A 69 -16.27 -4.77 0.01
C THR A 69 -16.55 -3.31 -0.34
N VAL A 70 -15.95 -2.81 -1.43
CA VAL A 70 -16.15 -1.46 -1.94
C VAL A 70 -17.60 -1.25 -2.41
N LYS A 71 -18.16 -2.21 -3.15
CA LYS A 71 -19.56 -2.16 -3.57
C LYS A 71 -20.52 -2.18 -2.38
N GLU A 72 -20.24 -2.98 -1.35
CA GLU A 72 -21.06 -3.03 -0.13
C GLU A 72 -21.00 -1.72 0.67
N LEU A 73 -19.83 -1.08 0.73
CA LEU A 73 -19.64 0.18 1.46
C LEU A 73 -20.21 1.39 0.70
N SER A 74 -20.13 1.41 -0.63
CA SER A 74 -20.72 2.47 -1.49
C SER A 74 -22.24 2.56 -1.39
N GLN A 75 -22.89 1.52 -0.87
CA GLN A 75 -24.33 1.52 -0.64
C GLN A 75 -24.72 2.13 0.72
N LYS A 76 -23.76 2.49 1.57
CA LYS A 76 -24.03 2.80 2.98
C LYS A 76 -23.99 4.27 3.37
N ASP A 77 -23.20 5.16 2.74
CA ASP A 77 -23.28 6.61 2.96
C ASP A 77 -22.40 7.37 1.93
N GLY A 78 -23.02 8.25 1.13
CA GLY A 78 -22.47 8.85 -0.10
C GLY A 78 -21.28 9.82 0.05
N SER A 79 -20.15 9.35 0.58
CA SER A 79 -18.83 10.04 0.51
C SER A 79 -17.85 9.20 -0.33
N ASP A 80 -18.22 8.99 -1.59
CA ASP A 80 -17.85 7.79 -2.35
C ASP A 80 -16.58 7.86 -3.20
N GLU A 81 -15.70 8.85 -3.07
CA GLU A 81 -14.50 8.90 -3.91
C GLU A 81 -13.20 9.03 -3.12
N ALA A 82 -13.16 9.95 -2.16
CA ALA A 82 -11.97 10.20 -1.34
C ALA A 82 -11.62 9.02 -0.44
N PHE A 83 -12.63 8.43 0.22
CA PHE A 83 -12.45 7.23 1.04
C PHE A 83 -11.99 6.03 0.20
N PHE A 84 -12.60 5.83 -0.97
CA PHE A 84 -12.26 4.73 -1.89
C PHE A 84 -10.84 4.84 -2.44
N LYS A 85 -10.40 6.05 -2.72
CA LYS A 85 -9.04 6.36 -3.17
C LYS A 85 -8.00 6.14 -2.06
N ALA A 86 -8.28 6.62 -0.85
CA ALA A 86 -7.40 6.41 0.31
C ALA A 86 -7.33 4.93 0.72
N PHE A 87 -8.46 4.21 0.68
CA PHE A 87 -8.53 2.78 0.97
C PHE A 87 -7.84 1.94 -0.11
N ARG A 88 -7.97 2.30 -1.40
CA ARG A 88 -7.23 1.66 -2.51
C ARG A 88 -5.72 1.82 -2.37
N ALA A 89 -5.25 3.03 -2.06
CA ALA A 89 -3.84 3.32 -1.83
C ALA A 89 -3.28 2.47 -0.68
N TYR A 90 -4.02 2.40 0.43
CA TYR A 90 -3.72 1.52 1.56
C TYR A 90 -3.68 0.04 1.18
N TYR A 91 -4.59 -0.40 0.30
CA TYR A 91 -4.69 -1.79 -0.16
C TYR A 91 -3.57 -2.15 -1.13
N GLU A 92 -3.20 -1.27 -2.06
CA GLU A 92 -2.10 -1.47 -3.01
C GLU A 92 -0.73 -1.40 -2.32
N LEU A 93 -0.60 -0.56 -1.29
CA LEU A 93 0.51 -0.58 -0.33
C LEU A 93 0.66 -1.95 0.33
N LYS A 94 -0.43 -2.57 0.80
CA LYS A 94 -0.43 -3.90 1.45
C LYS A 94 0.11 -5.05 0.59
N MET A 95 0.25 -4.83 -0.72
CA MET A 95 0.43 -5.87 -1.74
C MET A 95 1.81 -5.90 -2.36
N ALA A 96 2.58 -4.83 -2.19
CA ALA A 96 3.79 -4.58 -2.94
C ALA A 96 5.01 -5.39 -2.50
N ASP A 97 5.07 -5.88 -1.25
CA ASP A 97 6.22 -6.65 -0.73
C ASP A 97 5.93 -8.15 -0.55
N GLY A 98 4.70 -8.57 -0.92
CA GLY A 98 4.07 -9.89 -0.73
C GLY A 98 4.49 -10.64 0.54
N THR A 99 4.77 -9.86 1.57
CA THR A 99 4.84 -10.27 2.95
C THR A 99 3.61 -9.60 3.56
N GLU A 100 2.86 -10.25 4.44
CA GLU A 100 1.80 -9.56 5.21
C GLU A 100 2.35 -8.40 6.11
N ARG A 101 3.60 -7.98 5.91
CA ARG A 101 4.35 -7.02 6.72
C ARG A 101 4.21 -5.57 6.30
N ILE A 102 3.25 -5.23 5.44
CA ILE A 102 2.71 -3.87 5.37
C ILE A 102 1.51 -3.68 6.33
N LEU A 103 1.17 -4.68 7.14
CA LEU A 103 0.63 -4.41 8.50
C LEU A 103 1.74 -4.08 9.52
N ILE A 104 3.01 -4.06 9.07
CA ILE A 104 4.18 -3.60 9.85
C ILE A 104 4.99 -2.56 9.06
N LEU A 105 4.34 -1.73 8.22
CA LEU A 105 4.77 -0.33 8.11
C LEU A 105 4.26 0.42 9.34
N LYS A 106 4.73 0.00 10.52
CA LYS A 106 4.53 0.61 11.84
C LYS A 106 3.11 1.15 12.16
N GLY A 107 2.06 0.32 12.04
CA GLY A 107 0.75 0.50 12.71
C GLY A 107 0.06 1.88 12.55
N GLU A 108 -0.93 2.15 13.41
CA GLU A 108 -1.51 3.50 13.60
C GLU A 108 -0.43 4.59 13.74
N ASP A 109 0.77 4.25 14.23
CA ASP A 109 1.88 5.19 14.41
C ASP A 109 2.36 5.85 13.11
N PHE A 110 2.25 5.21 11.95
CA PHE A 110 2.65 5.83 10.68
C PHE A 110 1.71 6.99 10.32
N LEU A 111 0.41 6.70 10.25
CA LEU A 111 -0.60 7.69 9.88
C LEU A 111 -0.66 8.81 10.91
N ASN A 112 -0.54 8.46 12.19
CA ASN A 112 -0.51 9.44 13.29
C ASN A 112 0.73 10.34 13.22
N ARG A 113 1.93 9.80 12.96
CA ARG A 113 3.13 10.64 12.81
C ARG A 113 3.05 11.54 11.57
N TYR A 114 2.55 11.03 10.45
CA TYR A 114 2.44 11.86 9.26
C TYR A 114 1.39 12.97 9.44
N ARG A 115 0.26 12.64 10.09
CA ARG A 115 -0.74 13.62 10.52
C ARG A 115 -0.14 14.67 11.44
N GLU A 116 0.69 14.28 12.39
CA GLU A 116 1.42 15.20 13.27
C GLU A 116 2.33 16.15 12.48
N GLU A 117 3.08 15.66 11.51
CA GLU A 117 3.93 16.51 10.65
C GLU A 117 3.11 17.47 9.78
N ILE A 118 1.95 17.03 9.26
CA ILE A 118 1.02 17.92 8.55
C ILE A 118 0.54 19.03 9.49
N LEU A 119 0.10 18.68 10.71
CA LEU A 119 -0.36 19.65 11.71
C LEU A 119 0.74 20.65 12.06
N LYS A 120 1.98 20.20 12.28
CA LYS A 120 3.14 21.07 12.50
C LYS A 120 3.37 22.04 11.33
N SER A 121 3.15 21.58 10.09
CA SER A 121 3.31 22.41 8.89
C SER A 121 2.21 23.47 8.72
N LEU A 122 1.01 23.20 9.25
CA LEU A 122 -0.14 24.11 9.19
C LEU A 122 -0.10 25.17 10.30
N ILE A 123 0.50 24.84 11.44
CA ILE A 123 0.60 25.75 12.58
C ILE A 123 1.81 26.68 12.38
N PRO A 124 1.60 28.00 12.24
CA PRO A 124 2.69 28.93 12.01
C PRO A 124 3.62 29.00 13.23
N ASN A 125 4.93 29.02 12.97
CA ASN A 125 5.96 29.08 14.02
C ASN A 125 5.78 28.01 15.10
N PHE A 126 5.30 26.81 14.76
CA PHE A 126 4.99 25.73 15.70
C PHE A 126 6.06 25.52 16.79
N ASN A 127 7.34 25.55 16.41
CA ASN A 127 8.47 25.33 17.32
C ASN A 127 8.70 26.47 18.35
N GLU A 128 8.09 27.63 18.14
CA GLU A 128 8.21 28.83 18.98
C GLU A 128 6.97 29.06 19.85
N LEU A 129 5.88 28.31 19.62
CA LEU A 129 4.63 28.48 20.32
C LEU A 129 4.64 27.82 21.70
N SER A 130 3.87 28.40 22.64
CA SER A 130 3.60 27.76 23.91
C SER A 130 2.65 26.56 23.72
N LYS A 131 2.67 25.62 24.67
CA LYS A 131 1.75 24.48 24.66
C LYS A 131 0.28 24.92 24.59
N HIS A 132 -0.07 25.99 25.30
CA HIS A 132 -1.44 26.53 25.31
C HIS A 132 -1.85 27.10 23.96
N ASP A 133 -0.94 27.79 23.26
CA ASP A 133 -1.22 28.33 21.93
C ASP A 133 -1.39 27.20 20.91
N ILE A 134 -0.56 26.15 21.00
CA ILE A 134 -0.70 24.94 20.17
C ILE A 134 -2.05 24.27 20.40
N GLU A 135 -2.49 24.09 21.66
CA GLU A 135 -3.79 23.49 22.00
C GLU A 135 -4.97 24.25 21.37
N LYS A 136 -4.87 25.57 21.22
CA LYS A 136 -5.88 26.39 20.55
C LYS A 136 -6.02 26.02 19.06
N TYR A 137 -4.91 25.79 18.36
CA TYR A 137 -4.93 25.34 16.96
C TYR A 137 -5.43 23.90 16.84
N LEU A 138 -5.03 23.02 17.77
CA LEU A 138 -5.47 21.62 17.78
C LEU A 138 -6.94 21.43 18.16
N SER A 139 -7.59 22.48 18.68
CA SER A 139 -9.02 22.49 19.00
C SER A 139 -9.86 23.21 17.93
N ASP A 140 -9.22 23.76 16.89
CA ASP A 140 -9.90 24.41 15.76
C ASP A 140 -10.24 23.38 14.69
N ASP A 141 -11.53 23.09 14.52
CA ASP A 141 -12.05 22.16 13.52
C ASP A 141 -11.55 22.49 12.11
N LYS A 142 -11.34 23.77 11.79
CA LYS A 142 -10.82 24.16 10.47
C LYS A 142 -9.40 23.62 10.26
N THR A 143 -8.51 23.80 11.24
CA THR A 143 -7.12 23.32 11.20
C THR A 143 -7.08 21.79 11.13
N ILE A 144 -7.90 21.10 11.92
CA ILE A 144 -7.99 19.64 11.91
C ILE A 144 -8.51 19.12 10.57
N ASN A 145 -9.59 19.71 10.05
CA ASN A 145 -10.17 19.31 8.76
C ASN A 145 -9.20 19.56 7.60
N GLU A 146 -8.44 20.65 7.62
CA GLU A 146 -7.40 20.91 6.62
C GLU A 146 -6.27 19.88 6.69
N ALA A 147 -5.87 19.47 7.90
CA ALA A 147 -4.88 18.40 8.08
C ALA A 147 -5.38 17.06 7.55
N GLU A 148 -6.65 16.71 7.83
CA GLU A 148 -7.29 15.51 7.29
C GLU A 148 -7.37 15.54 5.76
N GLN A 149 -7.74 16.68 5.19
CA GLN A 149 -7.81 16.84 3.74
C GLN A 149 -6.43 16.61 3.11
N LYS A 150 -5.38 17.24 3.65
CA LYS A 150 -4.01 17.05 3.15
C LYS A 150 -3.52 15.61 3.31
N LEU A 151 -3.88 14.93 4.40
CA LEU A 151 -3.58 13.52 4.60
C LEU A 151 -4.27 12.66 3.54
N ASN A 152 -5.57 12.90 3.31
CA ASN A 152 -6.34 12.19 2.29
C ASN A 152 -5.80 12.44 0.87
N ASP A 153 -5.44 13.69 0.55
CA ASP A 153 -4.85 14.05 -0.75
C ASP A 153 -3.51 13.36 -0.95
N PHE A 154 -2.69 13.27 0.10
CA PHE A 154 -1.43 12.53 0.07
C PHE A 154 -1.66 11.03 -0.16
N LEU A 155 -2.56 10.41 0.61
CA LEU A 155 -2.89 8.99 0.44
C LEU A 155 -3.46 8.71 -0.94
N PHE A 156 -4.33 9.58 -1.46
CA PHE A 156 -4.83 9.48 -2.82
C PHE A 156 -3.70 9.54 -3.83
N THR A 157 -2.80 10.52 -3.70
CA THR A 157 -1.65 10.68 -4.61
C THR A 157 -0.77 9.45 -4.59
N LEU A 158 -0.47 8.88 -3.41
CA LEU A 158 0.27 7.63 -3.31
C LEU A 158 -0.43 6.48 -4.07
N GLY A 159 -1.75 6.38 -3.95
CA GLY A 159 -2.52 5.38 -4.70
C GLY A 159 -2.57 5.58 -6.22
N THR A 160 -2.01 6.67 -6.75
CA THR A 160 -1.87 6.87 -8.21
C THR A 160 -0.50 6.48 -8.76
N LEU A 161 0.47 6.19 -7.89
CA LEU A 161 1.85 5.89 -8.25
C LEU A 161 2.08 4.39 -8.36
N ASN A 162 3.14 3.99 -9.07
CA ASN A 162 3.51 2.58 -9.12
C ASN A 162 4.12 2.11 -7.78
N PRO A 163 4.14 0.80 -7.48
CA PRO A 163 4.60 0.30 -6.19
C PRO A 163 6.02 0.72 -5.79
N GLN A 164 6.94 0.86 -6.74
CA GLN A 164 8.32 1.27 -6.45
C GLN A 164 8.40 2.74 -6.06
N GLU A 165 7.64 3.59 -6.74
CA GLU A 165 7.53 5.03 -6.43
C GLU A 165 6.88 5.25 -5.06
N VAL A 166 5.81 4.51 -4.76
CA VAL A 166 5.16 4.54 -3.45
C VAL A 166 6.15 4.13 -2.36
N HIS A 167 6.86 3.02 -2.56
CA HIS A 167 7.85 2.54 -1.59
C HIS A 167 8.97 3.57 -1.35
N LEU A 168 9.48 4.18 -2.43
CA LEU A 168 10.48 5.23 -2.33
C LEU A 168 9.97 6.41 -1.50
N LEU A 169 8.79 6.94 -1.84
CA LEU A 169 8.24 8.13 -1.18
C LEU A 169 7.91 7.88 0.29
N VAL A 170 7.26 6.76 0.61
CA VAL A 170 6.90 6.41 1.98
C VAL A 170 8.15 6.28 2.86
N ASN A 171 9.19 5.61 2.38
CA ASN A 171 10.43 5.51 3.15
C ASN A 171 11.15 6.85 3.25
N PHE A 172 11.22 7.60 2.15
CA PHE A 172 11.90 8.89 2.09
C PHE A 172 11.33 9.90 3.08
N ILE A 173 10.01 9.97 3.24
CA ILE A 173 9.35 10.93 4.15
C ILE A 173 9.81 10.80 5.60
N PHE A 174 10.17 9.59 6.04
CA PHE A 174 10.56 9.32 7.44
C PHE A 174 12.06 9.23 7.67
N LEU A 175 12.86 9.40 6.63
CA LEU A 175 14.30 9.57 6.79
C LEU A 175 14.61 10.81 7.63
N SER A 176 15.72 10.75 8.37
CA SER A 176 16.27 11.92 9.03
C SER A 176 16.59 13.02 8.00
N GLY A 177 16.71 14.27 8.44
CA GLY A 177 17.09 15.36 7.52
C GLY A 177 18.39 15.07 6.77
N GLU A 178 19.36 14.45 7.45
CA GLU A 178 20.64 14.03 6.87
C GLU A 178 20.47 12.91 5.83
N ASP A 179 19.74 11.85 6.18
CA ASP A 179 19.49 10.72 5.27
C ASP A 179 18.68 11.13 4.04
N LYS A 180 17.69 12.03 4.20
CA LYS A 180 16.96 12.64 3.07
C LYS A 180 17.92 13.32 2.13
N GLN A 181 18.87 14.09 2.67
CA GLN A 181 19.83 14.82 1.84
C GLN A 181 20.74 13.86 1.06
N ILE A 182 21.15 12.75 1.67
CA ILE A 182 21.92 11.69 1.00
C ILE A 182 21.14 11.12 -0.19
N VAL A 183 19.88 10.72 0.03
CA VAL A 183 19.03 10.15 -1.02
C VAL A 183 18.79 11.17 -2.15
N LEU A 184 18.50 12.43 -1.83
CA LEU A 184 18.32 13.48 -2.84
C LEU A 184 19.58 13.73 -3.66
N ASN A 185 20.75 13.71 -3.03
CA ASN A 185 22.03 13.88 -3.73
C ASN A 185 22.29 12.71 -4.69
N LEU A 186 22.01 11.48 -4.26
CA LEU A 186 22.11 10.29 -5.10
C LEU A 186 21.18 10.41 -6.32
N LEU A 187 19.91 10.72 -6.11
CA LEU A 187 18.94 10.89 -7.20
C LEU A 187 19.37 11.96 -8.20
N LYS A 188 19.82 13.14 -7.72
CA LYS A 188 20.35 14.20 -8.60
C LYS A 188 21.56 13.75 -9.42
N SER A 189 22.46 12.96 -8.82
CA SER A 189 23.64 12.46 -9.53
C SER A 189 23.30 11.47 -10.64
N LEU A 190 22.21 10.70 -10.46
CA LEU A 190 21.72 9.74 -11.43
C LEU A 190 20.88 10.40 -12.53
N SER A 191 20.12 11.44 -12.21
CA SER A 191 19.26 12.16 -13.17
C SER A 191 20.00 13.09 -14.11
N ASN A 192 21.21 13.52 -13.73
CA ASN A 192 22.04 14.44 -14.53
C ASN A 192 23.00 13.72 -15.50
N LYS A 193 22.80 12.42 -15.74
CA LYS A 193 23.51 11.63 -16.76
C LYS A 193 22.66 11.51 -18.02
#